data_AF-A0A1E7YQ33-F1
#
_entry.id   AF-A0A1E7YQ33-F1
#
_cell.length_a   1.000
_cell.length_b   1.000
_cell.length_c   1.000
_cell.angle_alpha   90.00
_cell.angle_beta   90.00
_cell.angle_gamma   90.00
#
_symmetry.space_group_name_H-M   'P 1'
#
loop_
_entity.id
_entity.type
_entity.pdbx_description
1 polymer ?
#
loop_
_entity_poly.entity_id
_entity_poly.type
_entity_poly.pdbx_seq_one_letter_code
_entity_poly.pdbx_strand_id
1 'polypeptide(L)'
;MYKRPAHIQFLSPQNPARCAAALELCAERGAGWVLAAGAEAPPQWPDLIVWLDTPPQGDNAPGSPQALLRHWPLAEPWPEDLARRIDGLLGGLRLLARMDGSGAPRRADLGGVGKNGPVFPPAVPHSDQDGRRTRPGNGSERRRKNC
;
A
#
# COMPACT_ATOMS: atom_id res chain seq x y z
N MET A 1 23.35 -2.12 13.85
CA MET A 1 22.25 -2.94 14.45
C MET A 1 20.89 -2.58 13.87
N TYR A 2 20.37 -3.40 12.94
CA TYR A 2 19.02 -3.23 12.39
C TYR A 2 17.96 -3.64 13.41
N LYS A 3 17.37 -2.65 14.08
CA LYS A 3 16.29 -2.88 15.06
C LYS A 3 14.91 -2.98 14.40
N ARG A 4 14.78 -2.51 13.16
CA ARG A 4 13.54 -2.54 12.38
C ARG A 4 13.84 -2.79 10.90
N PRO A 5 12.84 -3.24 10.11
CA PRO A 5 12.96 -3.32 8.65
C PRO A 5 13.28 -1.94 8.06
N ALA A 6 14.04 -1.90 6.97
CA ALA A 6 14.28 -0.67 6.22
C ALA A 6 13.00 -0.25 5.48
N HIS A 7 12.61 1.00 5.61
CA HIS A 7 11.47 1.57 4.89
C HIS A 7 11.94 2.13 3.56
N ILE A 8 11.42 1.60 2.47
CA ILE A 8 11.84 1.94 1.11
C ILE A 8 10.65 2.48 0.33
N GLN A 9 10.79 3.69 -0.18
CA GLN A 9 9.82 4.28 -1.08
C GLN A 9 10.29 4.15 -2.52
N PHE A 10 9.46 3.56 -3.39
CA PHE A 10 9.72 3.48 -4.83
C PHE A 10 8.91 4.54 -5.57
N LEU A 11 9.59 5.32 -6.40
CA LEU A 11 8.98 6.37 -7.21
C LEU A 11 9.23 6.09 -8.68
N SER A 12 8.13 6.07 -9.45
CA SER A 12 8.19 6.00 -10.90
C SER A 12 7.01 6.77 -11.51
N PRO A 13 7.05 8.13 -11.54
CA PRO A 13 5.95 8.94 -12.06
C PRO A 13 5.62 8.64 -13.52
N GLN A 14 6.62 8.25 -14.32
CA GLN A 14 6.45 7.98 -15.74
C GLN A 14 5.96 6.55 -16.02
N ASN A 15 6.21 5.61 -15.12
CA ASN A 15 5.83 4.21 -15.32
C ASN A 15 5.43 3.52 -13.99
N PRO A 16 4.15 3.63 -13.59
CA PRO A 16 3.65 3.02 -12.36
C PRO A 16 3.87 1.50 -12.26
N ALA A 17 3.98 0.79 -13.39
CA ALA A 17 4.24 -0.66 -13.41
C ALA A 17 5.61 -1.02 -12.82
N ARG A 18 6.62 -0.15 -12.96
CA ARG A 18 7.94 -0.34 -12.34
C ARG A 18 7.84 -0.30 -10.82
N CYS A 19 7.03 0.63 -10.29
CA CYS A 19 6.79 0.72 -8.85
C CYS A 19 6.04 -0.52 -8.35
N ALA A 20 4.93 -0.90 -9.01
CA ALA A 20 4.18 -2.10 -8.64
C ALA A 20 5.06 -3.36 -8.60
N ALA A 21 5.86 -3.59 -9.64
CA ALA A 21 6.80 -4.71 -9.70
C ALA A 21 7.86 -4.66 -8.58
N ALA A 22 8.36 -3.48 -8.22
CA ALA A 22 9.31 -3.32 -7.12
C ALA A 22 8.68 -3.69 -5.78
N LEU A 23 7.43 -3.28 -5.55
CA LEU A 23 6.67 -3.63 -4.34
C LEU A 23 6.45 -5.14 -4.24
N GLU A 24 6.04 -5.79 -5.33
CA GLU A 24 5.85 -7.24 -5.39
C GLU A 24 7.16 -8.00 -5.10
N LEU A 25 8.26 -7.62 -5.76
CA LEU A 25 9.57 -8.23 -5.53
C LEU A 25 10.04 -8.06 -4.08
N CYS A 26 9.82 -6.90 -3.47
CA CYS A 26 10.13 -6.69 -2.06
C CYS A 26 9.21 -7.49 -1.12
N ALA A 27 7.93 -7.67 -1.44
CA ALA A 27 7.03 -8.49 -0.65
C ALA A 27 7.43 -9.98 -0.68
N GLU A 28 7.78 -10.48 -1.86
CA GLU A 28 8.20 -11.87 -2.09
C GLU A 28 9.56 -12.18 -1.45
N ARG A 29 10.56 -11.32 -1.68
CA ARG A 29 11.96 -11.61 -1.39
C ARG A 29 12.48 -10.92 -0.12
N GLY A 30 11.77 -9.88 0.32
CA GLY A 30 12.20 -9.00 1.41
C GLY A 30 12.19 -9.66 2.78
N ALA A 31 11.38 -10.70 3.03
CA ALA A 31 11.42 -11.56 4.21
C ALA A 31 11.62 -10.84 5.58
N GLY A 32 11.02 -9.65 5.76
CA GLY A 32 11.14 -8.85 6.99
C GLY A 32 12.36 -7.92 7.07
N TRP A 33 13.22 -7.89 6.04
CA TRP A 33 14.32 -6.94 5.92
C TRP A 33 13.86 -5.56 5.48
N VAL A 34 12.78 -5.49 4.70
CA VAL A 34 12.29 -4.27 4.10
C VAL A 34 10.77 -4.17 4.22
N LEU A 35 10.28 -2.93 4.36
CA LEU A 35 8.92 -2.55 4.02
C LEU A 35 8.99 -1.63 2.81
N ALA A 36 8.20 -1.91 1.79
CA ALA A 36 8.17 -1.11 0.57
C ALA A 36 6.82 -0.40 0.43
N ALA A 37 6.85 0.85 -0.05
CA ALA A 37 5.67 1.63 -0.35
C ALA A 37 5.87 2.47 -1.63
N GLY A 38 4.78 2.88 -2.25
CA GLY A 38 4.79 3.74 -3.43
C GLY A 38 4.81 5.22 -3.10
N ALA A 39 4.33 6.05 -4.03
CA ALA A 39 4.28 7.50 -3.90
C ALA A 39 3.39 7.99 -2.74
N GLU A 40 2.49 7.14 -2.25
CA GLU A 40 1.57 7.42 -1.15
C GLU A 40 2.23 7.40 0.25
N ALA A 41 3.50 6.99 0.35
CA ALA A 41 4.17 6.93 1.63
C ALA A 41 4.32 8.33 2.28
N PRO A 42 4.15 8.44 3.62
CA PRO A 42 4.35 9.71 4.32
C PRO A 42 5.79 10.23 4.17
N PRO A 43 6.02 11.56 4.08
CA PRO A 43 7.36 12.12 3.85
C PRO A 43 8.44 11.69 4.87
N GLN A 44 8.08 11.49 6.13
CA GLN A 44 8.99 11.09 7.20
C GLN A 44 9.18 9.57 7.34
N TRP A 45 8.45 8.78 6.56
CA TRP A 45 8.44 7.32 6.67
C TRP A 45 9.67 6.62 6.07
N PRO A 46 10.16 7.00 4.86
CA PRO A 46 11.21 6.23 4.20
C PRO A 46 12.59 6.51 4.79
N ASP A 47 13.39 5.45 4.90
CA ASP A 47 14.85 5.55 5.11
C ASP A 47 15.58 5.73 3.77
N LEU A 48 14.98 5.20 2.69
CA LEU A 48 15.51 5.18 1.35
C LEU A 48 14.39 5.48 0.35
N ILE A 49 14.62 6.44 -0.55
CA ILE A 49 13.80 6.72 -1.72
C ILE A 49 14.56 6.21 -2.95
N VAL A 50 13.90 5.39 -3.75
CA VAL A 50 14.43 4.85 -5.00
C VAL A 50 13.61 5.40 -6.16
N TRP A 51 14.25 6.24 -6.98
CA TRP A 51 13.68 6.77 -8.21
C TRP A 51 14.01 5.82 -9.37
N LEU A 52 12.99 5.20 -9.96
CA LEU A 52 13.15 4.16 -11.00
C LEU A 52 13.18 4.72 -12.42
N ASP A 53 12.82 5.99 -12.58
CA ASP A 53 12.84 6.67 -13.87
C ASP A 53 14.13 7.45 -14.10
N THR A 54 14.36 7.85 -15.34
CA THR A 54 15.36 8.89 -15.60
C THR A 54 14.81 10.20 -15.04
N PRO A 55 15.48 10.86 -14.07
CA PRO A 55 14.98 12.11 -13.53
C PRO A 55 14.92 13.17 -14.66
N PRO A 56 13.89 14.02 -14.71
CA PRO A 56 13.91 15.17 -15.61
C PRO A 56 15.10 16.07 -15.26
N GLN A 57 15.63 16.80 -16.26
CA GLN A 57 16.61 17.86 -15.98
C GLN A 57 15.94 18.93 -15.11
N GLY A 58 16.18 18.88 -13.80
CA GLY A 58 15.52 19.74 -12.82
C GLY A 58 15.23 18.97 -11.54
N ASP A 59 15.79 19.45 -10.44
CA ASP A 59 15.97 18.75 -9.17
C ASP A 59 14.68 18.71 -8.31
N ASN A 60 13.58 18.23 -8.89
CA ASN A 60 12.26 18.16 -8.23
C ASN A 60 11.95 16.74 -7.73
N ALA A 61 12.94 16.00 -7.24
CA ALA A 61 12.67 14.76 -6.53
C ALA A 61 12.02 15.12 -5.17
N PRO A 62 10.77 14.73 -4.87
CA PRO A 62 10.24 14.74 -3.52
C PRO A 62 11.24 14.11 -2.56
N GLY A 63 11.84 14.96 -1.72
CA GLY A 63 12.85 14.57 -0.75
C GLY A 63 12.26 14.53 0.64
N SER A 64 12.57 13.46 1.37
CA SER A 64 12.58 13.51 2.83
C SER A 64 13.97 13.96 3.27
N PRO A 65 14.12 14.97 4.13
CA PRO A 65 15.44 15.43 4.57
C PRO A 65 16.24 14.35 5.33
N GLN A 66 15.60 13.26 5.74
CA GLN A 66 16.21 12.16 6.49
C GLN A 66 16.42 10.90 5.63
N ALA A 67 15.79 10.81 4.45
CA ALA A 67 15.90 9.64 3.59
C ALA A 67 17.08 9.78 2.63
N LEU A 68 17.77 8.67 2.38
CA LEU A 68 18.71 8.60 1.28
C LEU A 68 17.95 8.55 -0.05
N LEU A 69 18.40 9.32 -1.04
CA LEU A 69 17.88 9.22 -2.41
C LEU A 69 18.82 8.37 -3.27
N ARG A 70 18.26 7.44 -4.06
CA ARG A 70 18.97 6.64 -5.06
C ARG A 70 18.21 6.66 -6.38
N HIS A 71 18.96 6.78 -7.46
CA HIS A 71 18.42 6.72 -8.82
C HIS A 71 18.80 5.40 -9.47
N TRP A 72 17.80 4.63 -9.86
CA TRP A 72 17.92 3.39 -10.61
C TRP A 72 17.19 3.55 -11.93
N PRO A 73 17.71 4.35 -12.89
CA PRO A 73 17.09 4.47 -14.19
C PRO A 73 17.06 3.09 -14.86
N LEU A 74 15.87 2.62 -15.19
CA LEU A 74 15.67 1.32 -15.82
C LEU A 74 15.49 1.47 -17.33
N ALA A 75 16.35 0.79 -18.09
CA ALA A 75 16.24 0.67 -19.55
C ALA A 75 15.29 -0.46 -19.95
N GLU A 76 14.66 -0.36 -21.11
CA GLU A 76 13.81 -1.44 -21.63
C GLU A 76 14.66 -2.57 -22.24
N PRO A 77 14.33 -3.86 -21.99
CA PRO A 77 13.33 -4.33 -21.02
C PRO A 77 13.87 -4.28 -19.57
N TRP A 78 13.09 -3.73 -18.64
CA TRP A 78 13.53 -3.48 -17.26
C TRP A 78 13.29 -4.56 -16.19
N PRO A 79 12.37 -5.55 -16.33
CA PRO A 79 12.03 -6.44 -15.21
C PRO A 79 13.24 -7.17 -14.59
N GLU A 80 14.16 -7.66 -15.42
CA GLU A 80 15.36 -8.38 -14.93
C GLU A 80 16.34 -7.45 -14.21
N ASP A 81 16.54 -6.22 -14.71
CA ASP A 81 17.42 -5.24 -14.04
C ASP A 81 16.84 -4.82 -12.68
N LEU A 82 15.53 -4.61 -12.61
CA LEU A 82 14.84 -4.31 -11.37
C LEU A 82 15.02 -5.44 -10.33
N ALA A 83 14.77 -6.68 -10.74
CA ALA A 83 14.95 -7.85 -9.89
C ALA A 83 16.38 -7.96 -9.37
N ARG A 84 17.38 -7.82 -10.25
CA ARG A 84 18.80 -7.85 -9.90
C ARG A 84 19.17 -6.76 -8.89
N ARG A 85 18.68 -5.53 -9.06
CA ARG A 85 18.95 -4.41 -8.14
C ARG A 85 18.32 -4.64 -6.77
N ILE A 86 17.09 -5.16 -6.72
CA ILE A 86 16.42 -5.50 -5.46
C ILE A 86 17.16 -6.64 -4.75
N ASP A 87 17.58 -7.68 -5.47
CA ASP A 87 18.36 -8.78 -4.89
C ASP A 87 19.70 -8.30 -4.33
N GLY A 88 20.39 -7.41 -5.06
CA GLY A 88 21.63 -6.78 -4.59
C GLY A 88 21.43 -5.95 -3.32
N LEU A 89 20.37 -5.14 -3.27
CA LEU A 89 19.99 -4.36 -2.09
C LEU A 89 19.72 -5.27 -0.87
N LEU A 90 18.88 -6.29 -1.04
CA LEU A 90 18.54 -7.25 0.03
C LEU A 90 19.77 -8.05 0.47
N GLY A 91 20.62 -8.44 -0.47
CA GLY A 91 21.90 -9.09 -0.21
C GLY A 91 22.84 -8.22 0.63
N GLY A 92 22.93 -6.93 0.29
CA GLY A 92 23.69 -5.95 1.06
C GLY A 92 23.19 -5.80 2.50
N LEU A 93 21.87 -5.66 2.70
CA LEU A 93 21.28 -5.59 4.05
C LEU A 93 21.61 -6.84 4.88
N ARG A 94 21.48 -8.03 4.28
CA ARG A 94 21.80 -9.30 4.92
C ARG A 94 23.29 -9.41 5.28
N LEU A 95 24.18 -8.96 4.39
CA LEU A 95 25.62 -8.96 4.62
C LEU A 95 25.98 -8.06 5.80
N LEU A 96 25.48 -6.83 5.81
CA LEU A 96 25.72 -5.87 6.89
C LEU A 96 25.22 -6.41 8.24
N ALA A 97 24.02 -7.02 8.25
CA ALA A 97 23.49 -7.59 9.47
C ALA A 97 24.33 -8.76 10.01
N ARG A 98 24.85 -9.62 9.12
CA ARG A 98 25.78 -10.70 9.49
C ARG A 98 27.08 -10.17 10.10
N MET A 99 27.65 -9.11 9.54
CA MET A 99 28.86 -8.48 10.09
C MET A 99 28.64 -7.93 11.51
N ASP A 100 27.44 -7.43 11.79
CA ASP A 100 27.00 -6.93 13.10
C ASP A 100 26.52 -8.05 14.05
N GLY A 101 26.54 -9.32 13.64
CA GLY A 101 25.98 -10.43 14.43
C GLY A 101 24.46 -10.36 14.62
N SER A 102 23.76 -9.60 13.79
CA SER A 102 22.31 -9.37 13.85
C SER A 102 21.55 -10.19 12.81
N GLY A 103 20.33 -10.62 13.14
CA GLY A 103 19.42 -11.31 12.22
C GLY A 103 18.46 -10.36 11.51
N ALA A 104 17.55 -10.91 10.70
CA ALA A 104 16.44 -10.14 10.16
C ALA A 104 15.62 -9.53 11.32
N PRO A 105 15.15 -8.27 11.20
CA PRO A 105 14.26 -7.68 12.18
C PRO A 105 13.02 -8.55 12.39
N ARG A 106 12.62 -8.80 13.65
CA ARG A 106 11.43 -9.59 13.94
C ARG A 106 10.20 -8.84 13.41
N ARG A 107 9.31 -9.53 12.69
CA ARG A 107 8.01 -9.00 12.21
C ARG A 107 7.10 -8.42 13.32
N ALA A 108 7.42 -8.67 14.60
CA ALA A 108 6.59 -8.32 15.75
C ALA A 108 6.44 -6.80 15.99
N ASP A 109 7.32 -5.96 15.44
CA ASP A 109 7.22 -4.50 15.59
C ASP A 109 6.29 -3.83 14.55
N LEU A 110 5.61 -4.61 13.69
CA LEU A 110 4.71 -4.11 12.64
C LEU A 110 3.22 -4.06 13.06
N GLY A 111 2.91 -4.31 14.34
CA GLY A 111 1.54 -4.33 14.87
C GLY A 111 0.89 -2.96 15.10
N GLY A 112 1.57 -1.85 14.78
CA GLY A 112 1.11 -0.49 15.10
C GLY A 112 0.42 0.29 13.97
N VAL A 113 0.24 -0.28 12.77
CA VAL A 113 -0.46 0.40 11.67
C VAL A 113 -1.81 -0.26 11.43
N GLY A 114 -2.85 0.53 11.71
CA GLY A 114 -4.26 0.17 11.77
C GLY A 114 -4.75 -0.88 10.79
N LYS A 115 -5.24 -1.98 11.35
CA LYS A 115 -6.36 -2.75 10.78
C LYS A 115 -7.64 -1.91 10.87
N ASN A 116 -7.72 -0.81 10.10
CA ASN A 116 -8.97 -0.12 9.84
C ASN A 116 -9.20 -0.17 8.34
N GLY A 117 -9.59 -1.36 7.86
CA GLY A 117 -10.34 -1.43 6.61
C GLY A 117 -11.64 -0.62 6.74
N PRO A 118 -12.26 -0.18 5.63
CA PRO A 118 -13.48 0.59 5.70
C PRO A 118 -14.54 -0.21 6.47
N VAL A 119 -14.96 0.34 7.61
CA VAL A 119 -16.06 -0.17 8.41
C VAL A 119 -17.33 0.08 7.60
N PHE A 120 -17.74 -0.90 6.81
CA PHE A 120 -19.11 -0.97 6.34
C PHE A 120 -20.02 -1.12 7.56
N PRO A 121 -21.06 -0.29 7.74
CA PRO A 121 -22.02 -0.49 8.82
C PRO A 121 -22.71 -1.86 8.63
N PRO A 122 -22.95 -2.62 9.72
CA PRO A 122 -23.59 -3.91 9.62
C PRO A 122 -25.03 -3.75 9.10
N ALA A 123 -25.38 -4.56 8.10
CA ALA A 123 -26.74 -4.70 7.59
C ALA A 123 -27.67 -5.14 8.73
N VAL A 124 -28.73 -4.37 8.94
CA VAL A 124 -29.79 -4.66 9.90
C VAL A 124 -30.57 -5.88 9.40
N PRO A 125 -30.67 -6.99 10.14
CA PRO A 125 -31.60 -8.05 9.79
C PRO A 125 -33.00 -7.63 10.23
N HIS A 126 -33.88 -7.29 9.28
CA HIS A 126 -35.29 -7.13 9.60
C HIS A 126 -35.94 -8.51 9.55
N SER A 127 -36.17 -9.05 10.74
CA SER A 127 -36.87 -10.31 10.99
C SER A 127 -38.26 -10.29 10.39
N ASP A 128 -38.56 -11.36 9.66
CA ASP A 128 -39.90 -11.80 9.31
C ASP A 128 -40.67 -12.12 10.59
N GLN A 129 -41.82 -11.48 10.82
CA GLN A 129 -42.86 -12.06 11.65
C GLN A 129 -44.26 -11.62 11.20
N ASP A 130 -44.90 -12.61 10.57
CA ASP A 130 -46.31 -12.81 10.30
C ASP A 130 -47.23 -12.51 11.51
N GLY A 131 -48.48 -12.11 11.24
CA GLY A 131 -49.58 -12.40 12.17
C GLY A 131 -50.54 -11.27 12.55
N ARG A 132 -51.59 -11.09 11.72
CA ARG A 132 -53.01 -11.03 12.13
C ARG A 132 -53.50 -9.91 13.10
N ARG A 133 -54.38 -9.02 12.61
CA ARG A 133 -55.86 -9.10 12.75
C ARG A 133 -56.57 -7.77 12.41
N THR A 134 -57.62 -7.88 11.57
CA THR A 134 -58.95 -7.21 11.61
C THR A 134 -59.02 -5.68 11.47
N ARG A 135 -59.95 -5.04 10.75
CA ARG A 135 -61.31 -5.39 10.27
C ARG A 135 -61.71 -4.33 9.18
N PRO A 136 -62.84 -4.50 8.48
CA PRO A 136 -63.17 -3.84 7.21
C PRO A 136 -64.09 -2.62 7.34
N GLY A 137 -64.14 -1.81 6.30
CA GLY A 137 -65.23 -0.86 6.01
C GLY A 137 -64.73 0.28 5.14
N ASN A 138 -65.52 0.97 4.31
CA ASN A 138 -66.86 0.79 3.77
C ASN A 138 -67.02 1.94 2.74
N GLY A 139 -67.78 1.75 1.65
CA GLY A 139 -68.19 2.81 0.70
C GLY A 139 -67.18 3.07 -0.43
N SER A 140 -67.41 2.69 -1.69
CA SER A 140 -68.50 3.10 -2.60
C SER A 140 -68.66 4.61 -2.77
N GLU A 141 -68.72 5.01 -4.04
CA GLU A 141 -69.35 6.21 -4.61
C GLU A 141 -68.50 7.45 -4.98
N ARG A 142 -68.34 7.56 -6.31
CA ARG A 142 -68.88 8.61 -7.19
C ARG A 142 -68.06 9.89 -7.49
N ARG A 143 -68.17 10.18 -8.80
CA ARG A 143 -68.32 11.48 -9.49
C ARG A 143 -67.04 12.31 -9.66
N ARG A 144 -66.56 12.47 -10.90
CA ARG A 144 -66.98 13.47 -11.91
C ARG A 144 -66.82 14.92 -11.44
N LYS A 145 -65.88 15.68 -12.02
CA LYS A 145 -66.06 16.67 -13.12
C LYS A 145 -64.92 17.71 -13.09
N ASN A 146 -64.45 18.03 -14.29
CA ASN A 146 -64.00 19.33 -14.82
C ASN A 146 -63.16 20.26 -13.92
N CYS A 147 -61.95 20.59 -14.37
CA CYS A 147 -61.68 21.77 -15.23
C CYS A 147 -60.48 21.47 -16.13
#